data_AF-A0A9D4MDI7-F1
#
_entry.id   AF-A0A9D4MDI7-F1
#
_cell.length_a   1.000
_cell.length_b   1.000
_cell.length_c   1.000
_cell.angle_alpha   90.00
_cell.angle_beta   90.00
_cell.angle_gamma   90.00
#
_symmetry.space_group_name_H-M   'P 1'
#
loop_
_entity.id
_entity.type
_entity.pdbx_description
1 polymer ?
#
loop_
_entity_poly.entity_id
_entity_poly.type
_entity_poly.pdbx_seq_one_letter_code
_entity_poly.pdbx_strand_id
1 'polypeptide(L)'
;MDDDQYNDLLKDDKLARPANCDGLAVVKCNQLVCNLLPPNARTNDNTIQNFEMSVVKSATVLAKMVTKVATLEKEMKEKGSEDISFIIDDANDALTLLGQANRKIHLTCKGFVKARVEK
;
A
#
# COMPACT_ATOMS: atom_id res chain seq x y z
N MET A 1 9.02 5.35 -16.07
CA MET A 1 9.65 4.97 -14.80
C MET A 1 10.60 3.84 -15.12
N ASP A 2 11.88 4.04 -14.86
CA ASP A 2 12.85 2.94 -14.80
C ASP A 2 12.81 2.31 -13.39
N ASP A 3 13.40 1.11 -13.27
CA ASP A 3 13.41 0.35 -12.02
C ASP A 3 14.19 1.06 -10.89
N ASP A 4 15.15 1.93 -11.22
CA ASP A 4 15.95 2.66 -10.23
C ASP A 4 15.09 3.72 -9.52
N GLN A 5 14.33 4.50 -10.30
CA GLN A 5 13.38 5.46 -9.75
C GLN A 5 12.32 4.79 -8.86
N TYR A 6 11.84 3.62 -9.25
CA TYR A 6 10.91 2.83 -8.44
C TYR A 6 11.57 2.36 -7.13
N ASN A 7 12.80 1.85 -7.19
CA ASN A 7 13.55 1.40 -6.02
C ASN A 7 13.85 2.53 -5.04
N ASP A 8 14.11 3.74 -5.53
CA ASP A 8 14.32 4.92 -4.70
C ASP A 8 13.04 5.30 -3.94
N LEU A 9 11.87 5.27 -4.61
CA LEU A 9 10.57 5.46 -3.95
C LEU A 9 10.30 4.38 -2.89
N LEU A 10 10.72 3.13 -3.14
CA LEU A 10 10.60 2.06 -2.14
C LEU A 10 11.49 2.28 -0.91
N LYS A 11 12.61 3.01 -1.04
CA LYS A 11 13.51 3.31 0.07
C LYS A 11 13.21 4.63 0.78
N ASP A 12 12.39 5.49 0.20
CA ASP A 12 12.05 6.77 0.81
C ASP A 12 11.24 6.58 2.11
N ASP A 13 11.86 6.97 3.23
CA ASP A 13 11.26 6.98 4.56
C ASP A 13 10.06 7.92 4.65
N LYS A 14 9.98 8.95 3.81
CA LYS A 14 8.78 9.79 3.70
C LYS A 14 7.59 9.02 3.15
N LEU A 15 7.80 7.87 2.51
CA LEU A 15 6.74 6.98 2.08
C LEU A 15 6.59 5.77 3.00
N ALA A 16 7.34 5.72 4.10
CA ALA A 16 7.15 4.70 5.11
C ALA A 16 5.74 4.77 5.68
N ARG A 17 5.16 3.60 5.92
CA ARG A 17 3.85 3.49 6.55
C ARG A 17 3.87 4.18 7.92
N PRO A 18 2.73 4.73 8.36
CA PRO A 18 2.60 5.19 9.74
C PRO A 18 2.80 4.04 10.73
N ALA A 19 3.65 4.24 11.74
CA ALA A 19 3.93 3.21 12.76
C ALA A 19 2.70 2.84 13.61
N ASN A 20 1.70 3.73 13.66
CA ASN A 20 0.45 3.55 14.41
C ASN A 20 -0.60 2.71 13.68
N CYS A 21 -0.32 2.19 12.46
CA CYS A 21 -1.29 1.44 11.68
C CYS A 21 -0.76 0.05 11.31
N ASP A 22 -0.94 -0.92 12.20
CA ASP A 22 -0.50 -2.31 12.01
C ASP A 22 -1.15 -2.99 10.80
N GLY A 23 -2.38 -2.60 10.44
CA GLY A 23 -3.06 -3.09 9.24
C GLY A 23 -2.41 -2.70 7.91
N LEU A 24 -1.47 -1.74 7.92
CA LEU A 24 -0.66 -1.35 6.76
C LEU A 24 0.69 -2.07 6.72
N ALA A 25 0.99 -2.96 7.66
CA ALA A 25 2.21 -3.78 7.58
C ALA A 25 2.06 -4.81 6.45
N VAL A 26 3.03 -4.85 5.54
CA VAL A 26 3.15 -5.95 4.58
C VAL A 26 3.37 -7.23 5.38
N VAL A 27 2.46 -8.18 5.25
CA VAL A 27 2.55 -9.42 6.01
C VAL A 27 3.62 -10.30 5.39
N LYS A 28 4.71 -10.49 6.13
CA LYS A 28 5.78 -11.41 5.72
C LYS A 28 5.38 -12.84 6.02
N CYS A 29 5.66 -13.73 5.06
CA CYS A 29 5.60 -15.16 5.28
C CYS A 29 6.51 -15.55 6.46
N ASN A 30 5.98 -16.37 7.38
CA ASN A 30 6.73 -16.86 8.54
C ASN A 30 7.95 -17.65 8.05
N GLN A 31 9.13 -17.42 8.64
CA GLN A 31 10.38 -18.03 8.19
C GLN A 31 10.33 -19.56 8.13
N LEU A 32 9.67 -20.23 9.09
CA LEU A 32 9.52 -21.69 9.09
C LEU A 32 8.68 -22.16 7.92
N VAL A 33 7.57 -21.46 7.64
CA VAL A 33 6.70 -21.75 6.49
C VAL A 33 7.43 -21.48 5.19
N CYS A 34 8.16 -20.38 5.10
CA CYS A 34 8.93 -20.00 3.94
C CYS A 34 10.07 -20.98 3.63
N ASN A 35 10.67 -21.61 4.64
CA ASN A 35 11.68 -22.65 4.44
C ASN A 35 11.10 -23.96 3.88
N LEU A 36 9.81 -24.22 4.10
CA LEU A 36 9.11 -25.38 3.53
C LEU A 36 8.71 -25.15 2.06
N LEU A 37 8.68 -23.90 1.62
CA LEU A 37 8.30 -23.57 0.25
C LEU A 37 9.44 -23.89 -0.74
N PRO A 38 9.12 -24.44 -1.93
CA PRO A 38 10.11 -24.61 -2.98
C PRO A 38 10.64 -23.26 -3.48
N PRO A 39 11.86 -23.20 -4.05
CA PRO A 39 12.50 -21.94 -4.43
C PRO A 39 11.64 -21.02 -5.31
N ASN A 40 10.94 -21.58 -6.29
CA ASN A 40 10.03 -20.83 -7.17
C ASN A 40 8.86 -20.18 -6.41
N ALA A 41 8.33 -20.86 -5.39
CA ALA A 41 7.24 -20.36 -4.58
C ALA A 41 7.68 -19.21 -3.67
N ARG A 42 8.89 -19.29 -3.11
CA ARG A 42 9.47 -18.19 -2.33
C ARG A 42 9.71 -16.95 -3.19
N THR A 43 10.22 -17.13 -4.41
CA THR A 43 10.39 -16.01 -5.35
C THR A 43 9.05 -15.35 -5.65
N ASN A 44 8.01 -16.13 -5.95
CA ASN A 44 6.69 -15.58 -6.22
C ASN A 44 6.08 -14.89 -5.00
N ASP A 45 6.26 -15.44 -3.80
CA ASP A 45 5.82 -14.82 -2.54
C ASP A 45 6.50 -13.45 -2.33
N ASN A 46 7.82 -13.38 -2.52
CA ASN A 46 8.57 -12.12 -2.46
C ASN A 46 8.06 -11.10 -3.50
N THR A 47 7.78 -11.54 -4.72
CA THR A 47 7.22 -10.67 -5.76
C THR A 47 5.85 -10.12 -5.35
N ILE A 48 4.99 -10.95 -4.77
CA ILE A 48 3.66 -10.52 -4.29
C ILE A 48 3.80 -9.54 -3.11
N GLN A 49 4.72 -9.79 -2.18
CA GLN A 49 5.00 -8.88 -1.07
C GLN A 49 5.54 -7.53 -1.53
N ASN A 50 6.39 -7.50 -2.56
CA ASN A 50 6.84 -6.24 -3.17
C ASN A 50 5.69 -5.45 -3.81
N PHE A 51 4.74 -6.15 -4.42
CA PHE A 51 3.54 -5.52 -4.97
C PHE A 51 2.62 -4.95 -3.86
N GLU A 52 2.41 -5.71 -2.78
CA GLU A 52 1.70 -5.27 -1.57
C GLU A 52 2.33 -4.00 -0.98
N MET A 53 3.67 -3.98 -0.90
CA MET A 53 4.43 -2.82 -0.42
C MET A 53 4.17 -1.57 -1.24
N SER A 54 4.14 -1.69 -2.57
CA SER A 54 3.84 -0.56 -3.47
C SER A 54 2.43 -0.03 -3.31
N VAL A 55 1.44 -0.91 -3.10
CA VAL A 55 0.06 -0.50 -2.79
C VAL A 55 -0.01 0.27 -1.48
N VAL A 56 0.64 -0.23 -0.42
CA VAL A 56 0.69 0.45 0.90
C VAL A 56 1.38 1.81 0.81
N LYS A 57 2.53 1.89 0.11
CA LYS A 57 3.25 3.16 -0.10
C LYS A 57 2.40 4.14 -0.90
N SER A 58 1.71 3.70 -1.94
CA SER A 58 0.81 4.55 -2.74
C SER A 58 -0.33 5.11 -1.88
N ALA A 59 -0.97 4.26 -1.07
CA ALA A 59 -2.01 4.70 -0.13
C ALA A 59 -1.47 5.72 0.89
N THR A 60 -0.23 5.52 1.37
CA THR A 60 0.42 6.43 2.31
C THR A 60 0.67 7.81 1.69
N VAL A 61 1.16 7.87 0.45
CA VAL A 61 1.33 9.14 -0.29
C VAL A 61 0.00 9.83 -0.48
N LEU A 62 -1.01 9.09 -0.92
CA LEU A 62 -2.33 9.63 -1.17
C LEU A 62 -2.98 10.18 0.10
N ALA A 63 -2.89 9.48 1.23
CA ALA A 63 -3.40 9.96 2.51
C ALA A 63 -2.72 11.26 2.97
N LYS A 64 -1.39 11.37 2.76
CA LYS A 64 -0.66 12.62 3.03
C LYS A 64 -1.11 13.75 2.11
N MET A 65 -1.40 13.44 0.85
CA MET A 65 -1.93 14.40 -0.10
C MET A 65 -3.32 14.90 0.32
N VAL A 66 -4.24 13.98 0.66
CA VAL A 66 -5.59 14.31 1.14
C VAL A 66 -5.55 15.24 2.35
N THR A 67 -4.66 14.97 3.30
CA THR A 67 -4.50 15.83 4.50
C THR A 67 -4.10 17.26 4.12
N LYS A 68 -3.19 17.42 3.14
CA LYS A 68 -2.76 18.74 2.64
C LYS A 68 -3.89 19.44 1.88
N VAL A 69 -4.58 18.70 1.00
CA VAL A 69 -5.71 19.23 0.22
C VAL A 69 -6.86 19.66 1.14
N ALA A 70 -7.18 18.89 2.17
CA ALA A 70 -8.19 19.24 3.17
C ALA A 70 -7.83 20.52 3.95
N THR A 71 -6.54 20.74 4.23
CA THR A 71 -6.09 21.98 4.87
C THR A 71 -6.26 23.18 3.92
N LEU A 72 -5.91 23.01 2.64
CA LEU A 72 -6.10 24.03 1.61
C LEU A 72 -7.58 24.34 1.36
N GLU A 73 -8.44 23.32 1.32
CA GLU A 73 -9.88 23.46 1.14
C GLU A 73 -10.49 24.33 2.25
N LYS A 74 -10.07 24.11 3.51
CA LYS A 74 -10.47 24.94 4.64
C LYS A 74 -10.03 26.39 4.48
N GLU A 75 -8.77 26.64 4.12
CA GLU A 75 -8.25 28.00 3.90
C GLU A 75 -8.93 28.71 2.71
N MET A 76 -9.28 27.96 1.67
CA MET A 76 -9.99 28.46 0.49
C MET A 76 -11.44 28.81 0.81
N LYS A 77 -12.12 27.98 1.62
CA LYS A 77 -13.47 28.26 2.11
C LYS A 77 -13.52 29.53 2.96
N GLU A 78 -12.53 29.75 3.83
CA GLU A 78 -12.42 30.98 4.63
C GLU A 78 -12.23 32.24 3.75
N LYS A 79 -11.63 32.08 2.56
CA LYS A 79 -11.41 33.16 1.58
C LYS A 79 -12.54 33.30 0.53
N GLY A 80 -13.59 32.50 0.62
CA GLY A 80 -14.71 32.51 -0.35
C GLY A 80 -14.31 32.04 -1.76
N SER A 81 -13.28 31.19 -1.88
CA SER A 81 -12.81 30.63 -3.15
C SER A 81 -13.63 29.40 -3.59
N GLU A 82 -13.34 28.89 -4.79
CA GLU A 82 -14.00 27.74 -5.42
C GLU A 82 -13.87 26.45 -4.59
N ASP A 83 -14.93 25.64 -4.57
CA ASP A 83 -14.99 24.40 -3.79
C ASP A 83 -14.16 23.28 -4.45
N ILE A 84 -13.20 22.75 -3.71
CA ILE A 84 -12.33 21.64 -4.14
C ILE A 84 -12.64 20.33 -3.39
N SER A 85 -13.79 20.26 -2.70
CA SER A 85 -14.25 19.08 -1.96
C SER A 85 -14.26 17.79 -2.80
N PHE A 86 -14.57 17.89 -4.10
CA PHE A 86 -14.57 16.74 -5.02
C PHE A 86 -13.20 16.03 -5.12
N ILE A 87 -12.08 16.76 -4.97
CA ILE A 87 -10.74 16.17 -4.98
C ILE A 87 -10.52 15.28 -3.74
N ILE A 88 -11.09 15.68 -2.60
CA ILE A 88 -11.01 14.92 -1.36
C ILE A 88 -11.85 13.65 -1.48
N ASP A 89 -13.04 13.74 -2.08
CA ASP A 89 -13.92 12.59 -2.31
C ASP A 89 -13.27 11.56 -3.25
N ASP A 90 -12.76 11.98 -4.41
CA ASP A 90 -12.05 11.11 -5.36
C ASP A 90 -10.84 10.42 -4.71
N ALA A 91 -10.10 11.15 -3.87
CA ALA A 91 -8.95 10.60 -3.18
C ALA A 91 -9.34 9.62 -2.06
N ASN A 92 -10.47 9.82 -1.38
CA ASN A 92 -11.02 8.86 -0.42
C ASN A 92 -11.47 7.57 -1.10
N ASP A 93 -12.08 7.66 -2.28
CA ASP A 93 -12.44 6.51 -3.10
C ASP A 93 -11.20 5.73 -3.53
N ALA A 94 -10.16 6.42 -4.00
CA ALA A 94 -8.89 5.81 -4.35
C ALA A 94 -8.22 5.13 -3.13
N LEU A 95 -8.23 5.76 -1.94
CA LEU A 95 -7.75 5.13 -0.70
C LEU A 95 -8.53 3.85 -0.36
N THR A 96 -9.85 3.88 -0.54
CA THR A 96 -10.72 2.72 -0.31
C THR A 96 -10.37 1.58 -1.27
N LEU A 97 -10.18 1.87 -2.55
CA LEU A 97 -9.77 0.88 -3.55
C LEU A 97 -8.39 0.29 -3.25
N LEU A 98 -7.42 1.11 -2.83
CA LEU A 98 -6.09 0.65 -2.43
C LEU A 98 -6.14 -0.25 -1.19
N GLY A 99 -6.97 0.10 -0.20
CA GLY A 99 -7.20 -0.76 0.98
C GLY A 99 -7.79 -2.12 0.61
N GLN A 100 -8.77 -2.15 -0.30
CA GLN A 100 -9.35 -3.39 -0.81
C GLN A 100 -8.35 -4.20 -1.64
N ALA A 101 -7.53 -3.53 -2.46
CA ALA A 101 -6.46 -4.17 -3.23
C ALA A 101 -5.45 -4.83 -2.30
N ASN A 102 -4.99 -4.13 -1.28
CA ASN A 102 -4.07 -4.66 -0.26
C ASN A 102 -4.62 -5.93 0.39
N ARG A 103 -5.89 -5.89 0.83
CA ARG A 103 -6.57 -7.05 1.41
C ARG A 103 -6.64 -8.23 0.44
N LYS A 104 -6.96 -7.99 -0.84
CA LYS A 104 -7.02 -9.05 -1.86
C LYS A 104 -5.64 -9.67 -2.12
N ILE A 105 -4.60 -8.85 -2.27
CA ILE A 105 -3.21 -9.31 -2.44
C ILE A 105 -2.81 -10.21 -1.27
N HIS A 106 -3.06 -9.76 -0.04
CA HIS A 106 -2.78 -10.53 1.16
C HIS A 106 -3.48 -11.90 1.18
N LEU A 107 -4.78 -11.94 0.86
CA LEU A 107 -5.54 -13.19 0.80
C LEU A 107 -5.03 -14.13 -0.30
N THR A 108 -4.66 -13.58 -1.46
CA THR A 108 -4.07 -14.34 -2.57
C THR A 108 -2.71 -14.94 -2.18
N CYS A 109 -1.83 -14.15 -1.55
CA CYS A 109 -0.54 -14.64 -1.02
C CYS A 109 -0.77 -15.78 -0.02
N LYS A 110 -1.65 -15.60 0.95
CA LYS A 110 -1.99 -16.63 1.95
C LYS A 110 -2.48 -17.92 1.29
N GLY A 111 -3.37 -17.83 0.31
CA GLY A 111 -3.86 -18.99 -0.44
C GLY A 111 -2.75 -19.70 -1.23
N PHE A 112 -1.88 -18.92 -1.88
CA PHE A 112 -0.75 -19.42 -2.66
C PHE A 112 0.27 -20.19 -1.81
N VAL A 113 0.59 -19.67 -0.63
CA VAL A 113 1.50 -20.30 0.33
C VAL A 113 0.87 -21.57 0.90
N LYS A 114 -0.38 -21.49 1.35
CA LYS A 114 -1.10 -22.65 1.91
C LYS A 114 -1.14 -23.84 0.95
N ALA A 115 -1.47 -23.60 -0.32
CA ALA A 115 -1.56 -24.63 -1.35
C ALA A 115 -0.22 -25.34 -1.69
N ARG A 116 0.91 -24.82 -1.19
CA ARG A 116 2.25 -25.35 -1.44
C ARG A 116 2.91 -25.97 -0.22
N VAL A 117 2.39 -25.69 0.97
CA VAL A 117 2.84 -26.28 2.24
C VAL A 117 2.04 -27.55 2.54
N GLU A 118 0.80 -27.65 2.07
CA GLU A 118 -0.09 -28.80 2.27
C GLU A 118 0.07 -29.90 1.18
N LYS A 119 1.13 -29.83 0.35
CA LYS A 119 1.50 -30.86 -0.62
C LYS A 119 2.69 -31.67 -0.12
#